data_AF-A0A2S7PPI3-F1
#
_entry.id   AF-A0A2S7PPI3-F1
#
_cell.length_a   1.000
_cell.length_b   1.000
_cell.length_c   1.000
_cell.angle_alpha   90.00
_cell.angle_beta   90.00
_cell.angle_gamma   90.00
#
_symmetry.space_group_name_H-M   'P 1'
#
loop_
_entity.id
_entity.type
_entity.pdbx_description
1 polymer ?
#
loop_
_entity_poly.entity_id
_entity_poly.type
_entity_poly.pdbx_seq_one_letter_code
_entity_poly.pdbx_strand_id
1 'polypeptide(L)'
;MTNVLIIGATRGLGASLAKKYASQASSTVYGTTRSEKGPIDVHDKVIWVPGIDVSEEGVSRKLVNQLGMLGAGGGMTEGGRLVFDVVVCTPITRLILMRKLSVG
;
A
#
# COMPACT_ATOMS: atom_id res chain seq x y z
N MET A 1 12.63 -10.79 -0.21
CA MET A 1 11.17 -10.70 -0.43
C MET A 1 10.87 -9.27 -0.79
N THR A 2 10.04 -9.04 -1.81
CA THR A 2 9.74 -7.70 -2.30
C THR A 2 8.46 -7.20 -1.65
N ASN A 3 8.56 -6.12 -0.86
CA ASN A 3 7.41 -5.52 -0.22
C ASN A 3 6.84 -4.43 -1.13
N VAL A 4 5.60 -4.62 -1.58
CA VAL A 4 4.95 -3.75 -2.55
C VAL A 4 3.75 -3.07 -1.89
N LEU A 5 3.74 -1.75 -1.83
CA LEU A 5 2.59 -0.96 -1.40
C LEU A 5 1.89 -0.36 -2.62
N ILE A 6 0.59 -0.63 -2.76
CA ILE A 6 -0.24 -0.13 -3.85
C ILE A 6 -1.36 0.71 -3.26
N ILE A 7 -1.25 2.02 -3.44
CA ILE A 7 -2.25 3.00 -3.05
C ILE A 7 -3.29 3.10 -4.18
N GLY A 8 -4.54 2.73 -3.87
CA GLY A 8 -5.60 2.59 -4.88
C GLY A 8 -5.68 1.20 -5.51
N ALA A 9 -5.33 0.15 -4.76
CA ALA A 9 -5.30 -1.24 -5.23
C ALA A 9 -6.68 -1.84 -5.58
N THR A 10 -7.77 -1.11 -5.40
CA THR A 10 -9.14 -1.66 -5.54
C THR A 10 -9.71 -1.60 -6.95
N ARG A 11 -9.18 -0.78 -7.86
CA ARG A 11 -9.73 -0.60 -9.22
C ARG A 11 -8.66 -0.31 -10.27
N GLY A 12 -9.01 -0.56 -11.53
CA GLY A 12 -8.19 -0.22 -12.70
C GLY A 12 -6.78 -0.82 -12.61
N LEU A 13 -5.77 0.03 -12.86
CA LEU A 13 -4.36 -0.37 -12.86
C LEU A 13 -3.89 -0.90 -11.49
N GLY A 14 -4.37 -0.32 -10.38
CA GLY A 14 -3.99 -0.74 -9.04
C GLY A 14 -4.40 -2.19 -8.75
N ALA A 15 -5.61 -2.59 -9.17
CA ALA A 15 -6.11 -3.95 -9.01
C ALA A 15 -5.30 -4.97 -9.85
N SER A 16 -4.99 -4.63 -11.11
CA SER A 16 -4.17 -5.49 -11.97
C SER A 16 -2.74 -5.65 -11.43
N LEU A 17 -2.14 -4.58 -10.91
CA LEU A 17 -0.82 -4.64 -10.29
C LEU A 17 -0.84 -5.47 -9.00
N ALA A 18 -1.85 -5.27 -8.14
CA ALA A 18 -2.00 -6.05 -6.93
C ALA A 18 -2.10 -7.54 -7.24
N LYS A 19 -2.90 -7.93 -8.25
CA LYS A 19 -3.01 -9.32 -8.71
C LYS A 19 -1.68 -9.85 -9.26
N LYS A 20 -0.97 -9.06 -10.08
CA LYS A 20 0.31 -9.45 -10.70
C LYS A 20 1.42 -9.66 -9.66
N TYR A 21 1.53 -8.77 -8.68
CA TYR A 21 2.51 -8.94 -7.60
C TYR A 21 2.07 -10.03 -6.63
N ALA A 22 0.79 -10.14 -6.27
CA ALA A 22 0.31 -11.19 -5.37
C ALA A 22 0.45 -12.62 -5.95
N SER A 23 0.49 -12.73 -7.29
CA SER A 23 0.79 -13.99 -7.99
C SER A 23 2.25 -14.43 -7.85
N GLN A 24 3.17 -13.53 -7.47
CA GLN A 24 4.57 -13.86 -7.24
C GLN A 24 4.76 -14.32 -5.79
N ALA A 25 5.31 -15.52 -5.61
CA ALA A 25 5.51 -16.11 -4.28
C ALA A 25 6.55 -15.36 -3.42
N SER A 26 7.41 -14.55 -4.03
CA SER A 26 8.50 -13.83 -3.37
C SER A 26 8.15 -12.37 -3.01
N SER A 27 6.88 -11.97 -3.13
CA SER A 27 6.43 -10.61 -2.81
C SER A 27 5.26 -10.56 -1.84
N THR A 28 5.33 -9.58 -0.93
CA THR A 28 4.25 -9.24 -0.02
C THR A 28 3.57 -7.98 -0.54
N VAL A 29 2.27 -8.07 -0.82
CA VAL A 29 1.52 -6.97 -1.41
C VAL A 29 0.59 -6.35 -0.39
N TYR A 30 0.73 -5.05 -0.19
CA TYR A 30 -0.12 -4.23 0.64
C TYR A 30 -0.98 -3.36 -0.27
N GLY A 31 -2.30 -3.47 -0.15
CA GLY A 31 -3.25 -2.69 -0.92
C GLY A 31 -4.01 -1.72 -0.02
N THR A 32 -4.13 -0.46 -0.40
CA THR A 32 -5.02 0.46 0.33
C THR A 32 -6.44 0.43 -0.21
N THR A 33 -7.42 0.55 0.69
CA THR A 33 -8.84 0.67 0.35
C THR A 33 -9.50 1.75 1.21
N ARG A 34 -10.50 2.43 0.65
CA ARG A 34 -11.33 3.40 1.38
C ARG A 34 -12.38 2.70 2.26
N SER A 35 -12.76 1.48 1.88
CA SER A 35 -13.72 0.67 2.63
C SER A 35 -13.03 -0.03 3.81
N GLU A 36 -13.82 -0.58 4.73
CA GLU A 36 -13.28 -1.38 5.85
C GLU A 36 -12.66 -2.71 5.40
N LYS A 37 -13.03 -3.18 4.20
CA LYS A 37 -12.50 -4.41 3.60
C LYS A 37 -12.04 -4.16 2.17
N GLY A 38 -11.04 -4.92 1.76
CA GLY A 38 -10.63 -4.99 0.37
C GLY A 38 -11.67 -5.70 -0.50
N PRO A 39 -11.70 -5.41 -1.82
CA PRO A 39 -12.43 -6.21 -2.79
C PRO A 39 -11.95 -7.67 -2.76
N ILE A 40 -12.91 -8.61 -2.74
CA ILE A 40 -12.68 -10.06 -2.68
C ILE A 40 -12.04 -10.57 -3.98
N ASP A 41 -12.28 -9.86 -5.07
CA ASP A 41 -11.99 -10.22 -6.45
C ASP A 41 -10.56 -9.88 -6.92
N VAL A 42 -9.73 -9.25 -6.07
CA VAL A 42 -8.37 -8.85 -6.45
C VAL A 42 -7.38 -10.01 -6.26
N HIS A 43 -7.11 -10.43 -5.01
CA HIS A 43 -6.30 -11.61 -4.67
C HIS A 43 -6.28 -11.83 -3.15
N ASP A 44 -6.37 -13.08 -2.70
CA ASP A 44 -6.40 -13.43 -1.26
C ASP A 44 -5.10 -13.14 -0.49
N LYS A 45 -3.99 -12.92 -1.21
CA LYS A 45 -2.66 -12.68 -0.63
C LYS A 45 -2.37 -11.19 -0.42
N VAL A 46 -3.29 -10.31 -0.80
CA VAL A 46 -3.14 -8.87 -0.60
C VAL A 46 -3.53 -8.52 0.82
N ILE A 47 -2.61 -7.90 1.54
CA ILE A 47 -2.87 -7.36 2.88
C ILE A 47 -3.52 -6.00 2.70
N TRP A 48 -4.78 -5.88 3.11
CA TRP A 48 -5.55 -4.65 2.94
C TRP A 48 -5.33 -3.68 4.09
N VAL A 49 -5.03 -2.44 3.75
CA VAL A 49 -4.98 -1.30 4.68
C VAL A 49 -6.29 -0.51 4.52
N PRO A 50 -7.24 -0.63 5.46
CA PRO A 50 -8.56 -0.04 5.34
C PRO A 50 -8.59 1.45 5.68
N GLY A 51 -9.65 2.13 5.24
CA GLY A 51 -9.93 3.51 5.61
C GLY A 51 -8.90 4.54 5.13
N ILE A 52 -8.19 4.27 4.04
CA ILE A 52 -7.21 5.19 3.45
C ILE A 52 -7.85 5.91 2.26
N ASP A 53 -8.18 7.19 2.44
CA ASP A 53 -8.52 8.10 1.35
C ASP A 53 -7.41 9.14 1.16
N VAL A 54 -6.74 9.08 0.01
CA VAL A 54 -5.64 9.99 -0.35
C VAL A 54 -6.06 11.46 -0.47
N SER A 55 -7.37 11.73 -0.51
CA SER A 55 -7.95 13.07 -0.58
C SER A 55 -8.15 13.68 0.81
N GLU A 56 -8.05 12.89 1.88
CA GLU A 56 -8.15 13.38 3.27
C GLU A 56 -6.85 14.07 3.70
N GLU A 57 -6.99 15.19 4.39
CA GLU A 57 -5.86 15.86 5.02
C GLU A 57 -5.28 14.97 6.15
N GLY A 58 -3.95 14.84 6.21
CA GLY A 58 -3.29 13.98 7.19
C GLY A 58 -3.33 12.47 6.88
N VAL A 59 -3.83 12.06 5.71
CA VAL A 59 -3.86 10.65 5.27
C VAL A 59 -2.49 9.98 5.35
N SER A 60 -1.40 10.70 5.07
CA SER A 60 -0.04 10.17 5.14
C SER A 60 0.30 9.66 6.54
N ARG A 61 -0.14 10.38 7.59
CA ARG A 61 0.12 10.01 8.99
C ARG A 61 -0.74 8.82 9.41
N LYS A 62 -1.99 8.79 8.96
CA LYS A 62 -2.92 7.66 9.13
C LYS A 62 -2.37 6.39 8.47
N LEU A 63 -1.88 6.51 7.24
CA LEU A 63 -1.28 5.43 6.46
C LEU A 63 -0.03 4.88 7.16
N VAL A 64 0.90 5.74 7.57
CA VAL A 64 2.11 5.30 8.28
C VAL A 64 1.73 4.58 9.57
N ASN A 65 0.85 5.14 10.41
CA ASN A 65 0.42 4.49 11.64
C ASN A 65 -0.22 3.11 11.39
N GLN A 66 -1.11 3.00 10.40
CA GLN A 66 -1.74 1.74 10.02
C GLN A 66 -0.71 0.70 9.54
N LEU A 67 0.26 1.11 8.72
CA LEU A 67 1.35 0.25 8.27
C LEU A 67 2.25 -0.20 9.44
N GLY A 68 2.38 0.62 10.49
CA GLY A 68 3.03 0.24 11.75
C GLY A 68 2.33 -0.87 12.49
N MET A 69 1.03 -0.69 12.67
CA MET A 69 0.18 -1.67 13.34
C MET A 69 0.17 -3.02 12.60
N LEU A 70 0.26 -2.99 11.26
CA LEU A 70 0.31 -4.19 10.42
C LEU A 70 1.68 -4.87 10.40
N GLY A 71 2.66 -4.41 11.19
CA GLY A 71 4.02 -4.93 11.19
C GLY A 71 4.79 -4.63 9.89
N ALA A 72 4.19 -3.85 8.99
CA ALA A 72 4.80 -3.34 7.76
C ALA A 72 5.64 -2.08 8.02
N GLY A 73 6.21 -1.96 9.22
CA GLY A 73 7.24 -1.02 9.64
C GLY A 73 6.86 0.46 9.72
N GLY A 74 5.59 0.80 9.84
CA GLY A 74 5.14 2.18 10.07
C GLY A 74 5.07 2.60 11.56
N GLY A 75 6.18 2.52 12.29
CA GLY A 75 6.30 3.22 13.57
C GLY A 75 7.02 4.54 13.38
N MET A 76 6.63 5.61 14.10
CA MET A 76 7.47 6.81 14.29
C MET A 76 8.66 6.47 15.23
N THR A 77 9.36 5.37 14.96
CA THR A 77 10.53 4.94 15.70
C THR A 77 11.77 5.47 15.00
N GLU A 78 12.59 6.23 15.73
CA GLU A 78 13.94 6.64 15.30
C GLU A 78 14.69 5.44 14.72
N GLY A 79 15.02 5.51 13.43
CA GLY A 79 15.61 4.40 12.68
C GLY A 79 14.70 3.90 11.57
N GLY A 80 14.36 4.78 10.62
CA GLY A 80 13.53 4.47 9.46
C GLY A 80 14.04 3.24 8.70
N ARG A 81 13.37 2.11 8.89
CA ARG A 81 13.65 0.88 8.13
C ARG A 81 12.92 1.00 6.80
N LEU A 82 13.62 0.84 5.68
CA LEU A 82 13.00 0.80 4.35
C LEU A 82 12.10 -0.45 4.28
N VAL A 83 10.79 -0.26 4.43
CA VAL A 83 9.85 -1.38 4.52
C VAL A 83 9.26 -1.78 3.17
N PHE A 84 9.25 -0.88 2.18
CA PHE A 84 8.69 -1.12 0.85
C PHE A 84 9.71 -0.87 -0.25
N ASP A 85 9.90 -1.86 -1.10
CA ASP A 85 10.77 -1.76 -2.28
C ASP A 85 10.08 -0.98 -3.41
N VAL A 86 8.75 -1.12 -3.50
CA VAL A 86 7.95 -0.52 -4.56
C VAL A 86 6.70 0.12 -3.95
N VAL A 87 6.51 1.40 -4.23
CA VAL A 87 5.28 2.12 -3.89
C VAL A 87 4.62 2.61 -5.17
N VAL A 88 3.41 2.15 -5.43
CA VAL A 88 2.62 2.58 -6.58
C VAL A 88 1.44 3.39 -6.09
N CYS A 89 1.32 4.63 -6.57
CA CYS A 89 0.15 5.46 -6.31
C CYS A 89 -0.66 5.60 -7.60
N THR A 90 -1.89 5.09 -7.59
CA THR A 90 -2.84 5.25 -8.70
C THR A 90 -4.03 6.15 -8.31
N PRO A 91 -3.84 7.46 -8.11
CA PRO A 91 -4.97 8.38 -8.06
C PRO A 91 -5.49 8.63 -9.48
N ILE A 92 -6.81 8.74 -9.61
CA ILE A 92 -7.55 8.98 -10.87
C ILE A 92 -7.05 10.22 -11.63
N THR A 93 -6.31 11.10 -10.97
CA THR A 93 -5.82 12.38 -11.53
C THR A 93 -4.36 12.39 -11.97
N ARG A 94 -3.49 11.44 -11.56
CA ARG A 94 -2.08 11.39 -12.01
C ARG A 94 -1.36 10.10 -11.60
N LEU A 95 -0.81 9.35 -12.55
CA LEU A 95 0.08 8.23 -12.24
C LEU A 95 1.41 8.77 -11.71
N ILE A 96 1.69 8.57 -10.41
CA ILE A 96 2.97 8.93 -9.80
C ILE A 96 3.67 7.62 -9.41
N LEU A 97 4.69 7.26 -10.17
CA LEU A 97 5.58 6.14 -9.84
C LEU A 97 6.63 6.63 -8.84
N MET A 98 6.38 6.45 -7.55
CA MET A 98 7.35 6.76 -6.49
C MET A 98 8.26 5.55 -6.28
N ARG A 99 9.48 5.63 -6.81
CA ARG A 99 10.55 4.72 -6.42
C ARG A 99 11.15 5.22 -5.10
N LYS A 100 11.05 4.40 -4.04
CA LYS A 100 11.48 4.62 -2.65
C LYS A 100 10.63 5.61 -1.86
N LEU A 101 9.88 5.06 -0.88
CA LEU A 101 9.28 5.81 0.21
C LEU A 101 10.15 5.56 1.46
N SER A 102 10.98 6.55 1.81
CA SER A 102 11.69 6.56 3.09
C SER A 102 10.88 7.44 4.04
N VAL A 103 10.33 6.85 5.10
CA VAL A 103 9.64 7.61 6.15
C VAL A 103 10.73 8.08 7.11
N GLY A 104 11.04 9.37 7.06
CA GLY A 104 11.96 10.05 7.98
C GLY A 104 11.21 10.57 9.20
#